data_AF-A0A7C1F7M3-F1
#
_entry.id   AF-A0A7C1F7M3-F1
#
_cell.length_a   1.000
_cell.length_b   1.000
_cell.length_c   1.000
_cell.angle_alpha   90.00
_cell.angle_beta   90.00
_cell.angle_gamma   90.00
#
_symmetry.space_group_name_H-M   'P 1'
#
loop_
_entity.id
_entity.type
_entity.pdbx_description
1 polymer ?
#
loop_
_entity_poly.entity_id
_entity_poly.type
_entity_poly.pdbx_seq_one_letter_code
_entity_poly.pdbx_strand_id
1 'polypeptide(L)'
;MTSQVRVVKKKRGRGLWPILGLIMMIAIGAISWIVAPYVIDAVQGMRASFGAGTDPDRLRLYAAAGVFFVLISFTGLIIAFARPRKGMIDVKESDLIKERQQRQLQAAMERKRQLKLNRQMRQEIRARDEVNRSRFGDNG
;
A
#
# COMPACT_ATOMS: atom_id res chain seq x y z
N MET A 1 -9.80 -17.08 -19.15
CA MET A 1 -8.93 -15.88 -19.25
C MET A 1 -9.29 -14.95 -18.11
N THR A 2 -8.41 -14.82 -17.13
CA THR A 2 -8.62 -14.07 -15.88
C THR A 2 -8.50 -12.56 -16.15
N SER A 3 -9.60 -11.82 -16.04
CA SER A 3 -9.58 -10.36 -16.15
C SER A 3 -8.86 -9.77 -14.94
N GLN A 4 -7.56 -9.48 -15.08
CA GLN A 4 -6.85 -8.59 -14.17
C GLN A 4 -7.36 -7.17 -14.39
N VAL A 5 -8.49 -6.82 -13.77
CA VAL A 5 -8.92 -5.43 -13.67
C VAL A 5 -7.99 -4.76 -12.67
N ARG A 6 -7.00 -4.03 -13.17
CA ARG A 6 -6.17 -3.12 -12.37
C ARG A 6 -7.10 -2.09 -11.73
N VAL A 7 -7.44 -2.33 -10.46
CA VAL A 7 -7.92 -1.26 -9.57
C VAL A 7 -6.75 -0.28 -9.45
N VAL A 8 -6.74 0.76 -10.27
CA VAL A 8 -5.80 1.88 -10.13
C VAL A 8 -6.17 2.63 -8.87
N LYS A 9 -5.76 2.08 -7.72
CA LYS A 9 -5.71 2.84 -6.47
C LYS A 9 -4.83 4.05 -6.76
N LYS A 10 -5.40 5.26 -6.70
CA LYS A 10 -4.64 6.52 -6.68
C LYS A 10 -3.58 6.34 -5.58
N LYS A 11 -2.31 6.17 -5.96
CA LYS A 11 -1.18 6.07 -5.01
C LYS A 11 -1.16 7.41 -4.25
N ARG A 12 -1.89 7.51 -3.14
CA ARG A 12 -1.78 8.63 -2.21
C ARG A 12 -0.30 8.72 -1.86
N GLY A 13 0.30 9.89 -2.08
CA GLY A 13 1.75 10.09 -2.16
C GLY A 13 2.48 9.60 -0.92
N ARG A 14 2.95 8.35 -0.95
CA ARG A 14 3.85 7.80 0.06
C ARG A 14 5.29 8.29 -0.09
N GLY A 15 5.56 9.07 -1.14
CA GLY A 15 6.90 9.63 -1.41
C GLY A 15 7.37 10.67 -0.39
N LEU A 16 6.44 11.35 0.30
CA LEU A 16 6.76 12.38 1.30
C LEU A 16 6.96 11.81 2.72
N TRP A 17 6.62 10.54 2.96
CA TRP A 17 6.77 9.90 4.27
C TRP A 17 8.21 9.89 4.80
N PRO A 18 9.26 9.64 3.99
CA PRO A 18 10.65 9.67 4.46
C PRO A 18 11.07 11.08 4.91
N ILE A 19 10.65 12.11 4.18
CA ILE A 19 10.97 13.51 4.50
C ILE A 19 10.29 13.91 5.81
N LEU A 20 9.01 13.54 5.97
CA LEU A 20 8.28 13.80 7.21
C LEU A 20 8.95 13.09 8.41
N GLY A 21 9.40 11.84 8.22
CA GLY A 21 10.13 11.10 9.24
C GLY A 21 11.47 11.74 9.60
N LEU A 22 12.22 12.26 8.63
CA LEU A 22 13.47 12.98 8.86
C LEU A 22 13.24 14.24 9.70
N ILE A 23 12.27 15.06 9.32
CA ILE A 23 11.92 16.29 10.05
C ILE A 23 11.52 15.94 11.48
N MET A 24 10.72 14.90 11.66
CA MET A 24 10.29 14.43 12.97
C MET A 24 11.47 13.93 13.83
N MET A 25 12.43 13.20 13.24
CA MET A 25 13.65 12.75 13.94
C MET A 25 14.50 13.93 14.42
N ILE A 26 14.67 14.96 13.57
CA ILE A 26 15.39 16.18 13.94
C ILE A 26 14.67 16.90 15.09
N ALA A 27 13.34 17.02 15.02
CA ALA A 27 12.54 17.63 16.07
C ALA A 27 12.65 16.87 17.40
N ILE A 28 12.58 15.53 17.38
CA ILE A 28 12.75 14.70 18.57
C ILE A 28 14.17 14.85 19.13
N GLY A 29 15.19 14.91 18.28
CA GLY A 29 16.57 15.17 18.69
C GLY A 29 16.73 16.49 19.45
N ALA A 30 16.15 17.57 18.91
CA ALA A 30 16.18 18.88 19.54
C ALA A 30 15.44 18.89 20.90
N ILE A 31 14.24 18.29 20.95
CA ILE A 31 13.48 18.15 22.20
C ILE A 31 14.27 17.34 23.23
N SER A 32 14.88 16.23 22.81
CA SER A 32 15.65 15.37 23.70
C SER A 32 16.82 16.11 24.34
N TRP A 33 17.53 16.95 23.57
CA TRP A 33 18.64 17.75 24.10
C TRP A 33 18.21 18.79 25.14
N ILE A 34 17.02 19.35 24.99
CA ILE A 34 16.43 20.32 25.93
C ILE A 34 15.91 19.60 27.17
N VAL A 35 15.34 18.40 27.02
CA VAL A 35 14.77 17.61 28.12
C VAL A 35 15.85 16.90 28.95
N ALA A 36 16.99 16.57 28.36
CA ALA A 36 18.10 15.88 29.01
C ALA A 36 18.51 16.40 30.41
N PRO A 37 18.74 17.72 30.63
CA PRO A 37 19.11 18.22 31.96
C PRO A 37 18.05 17.92 33.03
N TYR A 38 16.77 18.10 32.71
CA TYR A 38 15.68 17.81 33.65
C TYR A 38 15.63 16.32 34.05
N VAL A 39 15.97 15.44 33.12
CA VAL A 39 16.06 13.99 33.40
C VAL A 39 17.26 13.68 34.28
N ILE A 40 18.40 14.34 34.07
CA ILE A 40 19.57 14.19 34.94
C ILE A 40 19.24 14.64 36.37
N ASP A 41 18.63 15.80 36.53
CA ASP A 41 18.26 16.35 37.84
C ASP A 41 17.29 15.41 38.58
N ALA A 42 16.29 14.89 37.87
CA ALA A 42 15.33 13.93 38.43
C ALA A 42 16.00 12.63 38.87
N VAL A 43 16.96 12.11 38.08
CA VAL A 43 17.67 10.86 38.41
C VAL A 43 18.66 11.07 39.56
N GLN A 44 19.35 12.21 39.61
CA GLN A 44 20.23 12.55 40.73
C GLN A 44 19.45 12.71 42.04
N GLY A 45 18.23 13.26 41.99
CA GLY A 45 17.33 13.34 43.15
C GLY A 45 16.92 11.97 43.71
N MET A 46 16.85 10.93 42.85
CA MET A 46 16.57 9.56 43.28
C MET A 46 17.83 8.79 43.70
N ARG A 47 18.99 9.10 43.10
CA ARG A 47 20.24 8.39 43.30
C ARG A 47 21.41 9.38 43.28
N ALA A 48 21.82 9.82 44.47
CA ALA A 48 22.88 10.82 44.64
C ALA A 48 24.24 10.42 44.01
N SER A 49 24.49 9.13 43.76
CA SER A 49 25.71 8.65 43.10
C SER A 49 25.64 8.65 41.56
N PHE A 50 24.51 9.06 40.98
CA PHE A 50 24.35 9.04 39.53
C PHE A 50 25.22 10.09 38.84
N GLY A 51 26.17 9.65 38.01
CA GLY A 51 27.10 10.53 37.30
C GLY A 51 28.36 10.91 38.09
N ALA A 52 28.56 10.35 39.30
CA ALA A 52 29.77 10.60 40.07
C ALA A 52 31.02 10.13 39.29
N GLY A 53 31.94 11.07 39.02
CA GLY A 53 33.17 10.81 38.27
C GLY A 53 33.04 10.83 36.74
N THR A 54 31.87 11.18 36.21
CA THR A 54 31.68 11.36 34.75
C THR A 54 31.63 12.84 34.41
N ASP A 55 32.28 13.21 33.31
CA ASP A 55 32.25 14.55 32.73
C ASP A 55 30.79 14.99 32.48
N PRO A 56 30.34 16.17 32.96
CA PRO A 56 28.97 16.67 32.80
C PRO A 56 28.49 16.65 31.35
N ASP A 57 29.39 16.95 30.40
CA ASP A 57 29.04 16.99 28.98
C ASP A 57 28.74 15.58 28.43
N ARG A 58 29.50 14.58 28.87
CA ARG A 58 29.27 13.17 28.49
C ARG A 58 28.00 12.65 29.14
N LEU A 59 27.75 12.99 30.41
CA LEU A 59 26.53 12.61 31.11
C LEU A 59 25.29 13.18 30.41
N ARG A 60 25.35 14.45 30.00
CA ARG A 60 24.28 15.10 29.21
C ARG A 60 24.04 14.39 27.89
N LEU A 61 25.10 14.02 27.18
CA LEU A 61 24.99 13.30 25.91
C LEU A 61 24.32 11.92 26.11
N TYR A 62 24.68 11.18 27.15
CA TYR A 62 24.05 9.89 27.45
C TYR A 62 22.59 10.02 27.85
N ALA A 63 22.25 11.01 28.68
CA ALA A 63 20.87 11.30 29.04
C ALA A 63 20.03 11.70 27.82
N ALA A 64 20.56 12.58 26.96
CA ALA A 64 19.91 12.98 25.71
C ALA A 64 19.73 11.79 24.76
N ALA A 65 20.72 10.89 24.66
CA ALA A 65 20.58 9.67 23.86
C ALA A 65 19.48 8.76 24.44
N GLY A 66 19.44 8.58 25.76
CA GLY A 66 18.41 7.78 26.43
C GLY A 66 17.00 8.32 26.19
N VAL A 67 16.79 9.62 26.42
CA VAL A 67 15.50 10.29 26.19
C VAL A 67 15.08 10.20 24.72
N PHE A 68 16.04 10.32 23.80
CA PHE A 68 15.79 10.22 22.36
C PHE A 68 15.23 8.85 21.97
N PHE A 69 15.84 7.76 22.45
CA PHE A 69 15.35 6.40 22.18
C PHE A 69 13.96 6.15 22.77
N VAL A 70 13.69 6.68 23.97
CA VAL A 70 12.36 6.59 24.59
C VAL A 70 11.32 7.32 23.73
N LEU A 71 11.59 8.57 23.33
CA LEU A 71 10.67 9.36 22.49
C LEU A 71 10.44 8.73 21.11
N ILE A 72 11.48 8.18 20.48
CA ILE A 72 11.34 7.44 19.22
C ILE A 72 10.45 6.22 19.40
N SER A 73 10.62 5.48 20.49
CA SER A 73 9.83 4.28 20.76
C SER A 73 8.35 4.63 20.92
N PHE A 74 8.04 5.69 21.67
CA PHE A 74 6.68 6.21 21.78
C PHE A 74 6.12 6.68 20.44
N THR A 75 6.93 7.38 19.64
CA THR A 75 6.49 7.87 18.34
C THR A 75 6.23 6.71 17.37
N GLY A 76 7.07 5.67 17.40
CA GLY A 76 6.85 4.43 16.67
C GLY A 76 5.56 3.74 17.10
N LEU A 77 5.26 3.72 18.40
CA LEU A 77 4.00 3.19 18.94
C LEU A 77 2.78 3.99 18.45
N ILE A 78 2.85 5.33 18.48
CA ILE A 78 1.79 6.21 17.99
C ILE A 78 1.54 5.97 16.50
N ILE A 79 2.59 5.91 15.69
CA ILE A 79 2.48 5.63 14.24
C ILE A 79 1.91 4.23 14.01
N ALA A 80 2.32 3.24 14.80
CA ALA A 80 1.81 1.88 14.70
C ALA A 80 0.31 1.83 15.02
N PHE A 81 -0.14 2.58 16.03
CA PHE A 81 -1.55 2.66 16.41
C PHE A 81 -2.40 3.47 15.43
N ALA A 82 -1.84 4.57 14.92
CA ALA A 82 -2.48 5.45 13.94
C ALA A 82 -2.52 4.85 12.53
N ARG A 83 -1.73 3.79 12.25
CA ARG A 83 -1.78 3.10 10.98
C ARG A 83 -3.16 2.43 10.84
N PRO A 84 -4.00 2.84 9.87
CA PRO A 84 -5.28 2.19 9.66
C PRO A 84 -5.03 0.70 9.38
N ARG A 85 -5.59 -0.16 10.24
CA ARG A 85 -5.54 -1.61 10.05
C ARG A 85 -6.01 -1.89 8.63
N LYS A 86 -5.14 -2.49 7.81
CA LYS A 86 -5.46 -2.91 6.44
C LYS A 86 -6.58 -3.95 6.53
N GLY A 87 -7.83 -3.52 6.54
CA GLY A 87 -8.98 -4.39 6.79
C GLY A 87 -10.31 -3.67 6.60
N MET A 88 -10.39 -2.37 6.90
CA MET A 88 -11.51 -1.55 6.47
C MET A 88 -11.22 -1.07 5.06
N ILE A 89 -11.41 -1.97 4.09
CA ILE A 89 -11.69 -1.57 2.73
C ILE A 89 -13.04 -0.84 2.82
N ASP A 90 -12.99 0.48 2.95
CA ASP A 90 -14.15 1.34 2.76
C ASP A 90 -14.52 1.23 1.28
N VAL A 91 -15.16 0.11 0.92
CA VAL A 91 -15.71 -0.11 -0.41
C VAL A 91 -16.88 0.85 -0.50
N LYS A 92 -16.62 2.05 -1.03
CA LYS A 92 -17.69 2.97 -1.36
C LYS A 92 -18.68 2.26 -2.30
N GLU A 93 -19.95 2.32 -1.97
CA GLU A 93 -21.02 1.77 -2.82
C GLU A 93 -20.96 2.32 -4.25
N SER A 94 -20.49 3.57 -4.42
CA SER A 94 -20.24 4.18 -5.73
C SER A 94 -19.23 3.41 -6.58
N ASP A 95 -18.22 2.78 -5.97
CA ASP A 95 -17.22 1.99 -6.68
C ASP A 95 -17.77 0.61 -7.05
N LEU A 96 -18.64 0.03 -6.21
CA LEU A 96 -19.38 -1.20 -6.53
C LEU A 96 -20.33 -1.01 -7.72
N ILE A 97 -21.01 0.14 -7.79
CA ILE A 97 -21.90 0.48 -8.92
C ILE A 97 -21.09 0.62 -10.22
N LYS A 98 -19.95 1.31 -10.18
CA LYS A 98 -19.05 1.43 -11.34
C LYS A 98 -18.50 0.08 -11.77
N GLU A 99 -18.15 -0.79 -10.83
CA GLU A 99 -17.67 -2.14 -11.13
C GLU A 99 -18.77 -2.99 -11.79
N ARG A 100 -20.01 -2.92 -11.28
CA ARG A 100 -21.16 -3.61 -11.89
C ARG A 100 -21.41 -3.12 -13.33
N GLN A 101 -21.39 -1.81 -13.56
CA GLN A 101 -21.55 -1.25 -14.91
C GLN A 101 -20.45 -1.71 -15.87
N GLN A 102 -19.19 -1.72 -15.42
CA GLN A 102 -18.08 -2.21 -16.24
C GLN A 102 -18.20 -3.69 -16.57
N ARG A 103 -18.62 -4.53 -15.61
CA ARG A 103 -18.87 -5.95 -15.87
C ARG A 103 -20.00 -6.17 -16.88
N GLN A 104 -21.10 -5.42 -16.77
CA GLN A 104 -22.21 -5.51 -17.72
C GLN A 104 -21.79 -5.11 -19.14
N LEU A 105 -21.02 -4.03 -19.29
CA LEU A 105 -20.50 -3.60 -20.59
C LEU A 105 -19.53 -4.63 -21.20
N GLN A 106 -18.63 -5.20 -20.40
CA GLN A 106 -17.72 -6.26 -20.85
C GLN A 106 -18.49 -7.51 -21.30
N ALA A 107 -19.46 -7.98 -20.51
CA ALA A 107 -20.30 -9.12 -20.86
C ALA A 107 -21.09 -8.89 -22.15
N ALA A 108 -21.62 -7.67 -22.37
CA ALA A 108 -22.31 -7.32 -23.61
C ALA A 108 -21.36 -7.33 -24.82
N MET A 109 -20.14 -6.83 -24.66
CA MET A 109 -19.13 -6.87 -25.73
C MET A 109 -18.67 -8.29 -26.06
N GLU A 110 -18.46 -9.13 -25.05
CA GLU A 110 -18.10 -10.54 -25.23
C GLU A 110 -19.20 -11.32 -25.95
N ARG A 111 -20.47 -11.14 -25.57
CA ARG A 111 -21.61 -11.73 -26.29
C ARG A 111 -21.62 -11.33 -27.76
N LYS A 112 -21.40 -10.05 -28.08
CA LYS A 112 -21.32 -9.59 -29.48
C LYS A 112 -20.15 -10.22 -30.23
N ARG A 113 -18.99 -10.39 -29.58
CA ARG A 113 -17.82 -11.06 -30.18
C ARG A 113 -18.07 -12.53 -30.44
N GLN A 114 -18.67 -13.25 -29.49
CA GLN A 114 -19.04 -14.67 -29.64
C GLN A 114 -20.02 -14.87 -30.80
N LEU A 115 -21.02 -14.00 -30.94
CA LEU A 115 -21.97 -14.07 -32.06
C LEU A 115 -21.29 -13.88 -33.42
N LYS A 116 -20.31 -12.98 -33.52
CA LYS A 116 -19.54 -12.77 -34.77
C LYS A 116 -18.68 -13.99 -35.11
N LEU A 117 -17.98 -14.54 -34.11
CA LEU A 117 -17.18 -15.76 -34.28
C LEU A 117 -18.03 -16.96 -34.71
N ASN A 118 -19.19 -17.15 -34.07
CA ASN A 118 -20.10 -18.25 -34.43
C ASN A 118 -20.66 -18.09 -35.86
N ARG A 119 -20.88 -16.87 -36.33
CA ARG A 119 -21.30 -16.61 -37.73
C ARG A 119 -20.19 -16.93 -38.73
N GLN A 120 -18.96 -16.50 -38.45
CA GLN A 120 -17.78 -16.80 -39.29
C GLN A 120 -17.53 -18.30 -39.37
N MET A 121 -17.53 -19.00 -38.22
CA MET A 121 -17.32 -20.45 -38.18
C MET A 121 -18.38 -21.21 -38.97
N ARG A 122 -19.66 -20.79 -38.91
CA ARG A 122 -20.73 -21.40 -39.72
C ARG A 122 -20.53 -21.17 -41.22
N GLN A 123 -20.02 -20.00 -41.63
CA GLN A 123 -19.72 -19.72 -43.03
C GLN A 123 -18.52 -20.55 -43.52
N GLU A 124 -17.47 -20.67 -42.72
CA GLU A 124 -16.31 -21.49 -43.04
C GLU A 124 -16.65 -22.98 -43.16
N ILE A 125 -17.48 -23.51 -42.26
CA ILE A 125 -17.96 -24.90 -42.35
C ILE A 125 -18.76 -25.11 -43.64
N ARG A 126 -19.70 -24.21 -43.97
CA ARG A 126 -20.47 -24.29 -45.22
C ARG A 126 -19.58 -24.23 -46.46
N ALA A 127 -18.61 -23.31 -46.48
CA ALA A 127 -17.67 -23.20 -47.60
C ALA A 127 -16.81 -24.48 -47.74
N ARG A 128 -16.39 -25.08 -46.63
CA ARG A 128 -15.67 -26.37 -46.65
C ARG A 128 -16.56 -27.51 -47.13
N ASP A 129 -17.81 -27.57 -46.70
CA ASP A 129 -18.77 -28.60 -47.12
C ASP A 129 -19.11 -28.49 -48.61
N GLU A 130 -19.26 -27.26 -49.13
CA GLU A 130 -19.44 -27.00 -50.57
C GLU A 130 -18.24 -27.43 -51.40
N VAL A 131 -17.02 -27.10 -50.94
CA VAL A 131 -15.78 -27.55 -51.61
C VAL A 131 -15.64 -29.07 -51.55
N ASN A 132 -15.91 -29.70 -50.42
CA ASN A 132 -15.88 -31.16 -50.29
C ASN A 132 -16.94 -31.84 -51.17
N ARG A 133 -18.15 -31.29 -51.25
CA ARG A 133 -19.20 -31.78 -52.16
C ARG A 133 -18.77 -31.65 -53.62
N SER A 134 -18.11 -30.55 -54.01
CA SER A 134 -17.59 -30.40 -55.38
C SER A 134 -16.42 -31.32 -55.72
N ARG A 135 -15.61 -31.72 -54.72
CA ARG A 135 -14.43 -32.58 -54.90
C ARG A 135 -14.73 -34.08 -54.83
N PHE A 136 -15.75 -34.48 -54.07
CA PHE A 136 -16.04 -35.89 -53.77
C PHE A 136 -17.49 -36.31 -54.05
N GLY A 137 -18.34 -35.36 -54.42
CA GLY A 137 -19.77 -35.59 -54.70
C GLY A 137 -20.07 -35.62 -56.19
N ASP A 138 -19.42 -36.52 -56.93
CA ASP A 138 -19.98 -37.12 -58.15
C ASP A 138 -19.21 -38.42 -58.44
N ASN A 139 -19.63 -39.50 -57.79
CA ASN A 139 -19.23 -40.89 -58.06
C ASN A 139 -20.34 -41.80 -57.52
N GLY A 140 -21.58 -41.50 -57.92
CA GLY A 140 -22.75 -42.37 -57.73
C GLY A 140 -23.10 -43.01 -59.06
#